data_AF-A0A8T4SVL0-F1
#
_entry.id   AF-A0A8T4SVL0-F1
#
_cell.length_a   1.000
_cell.length_b   1.000
_cell.length_c   1.000
_cell.angle_alpha   90.00
_cell.angle_beta   90.00
_cell.angle_gamma   90.00
#
_symmetry.space_group_name_H-M   'P 1'
#
loop_
_entity.id
_entity.type
_entity.pdbx_description
1 polymer ?
#
loop_
_entity_poly.entity_id
_entity_poly.type
_entity_poly.pdbx_seq_one_letter_code
_entity_poly.pdbx_strand_id
1 'polypeptide(L)'
;MKYTLKQIKEAQPASETVFSVLIHRHISPYFSLIFLSLRVTPNMVSTLSLVFGLVAAVFFAVGSYRALIIGAVLIQLALLFDHCDGEVARVAKQGSRFGAWYDGVIDRIREYTSFLGIGLGVYLITKNPLALILSAAAIGNLLLIGYIRATTPFLFSEKVENMKEQPAFLNLSARMHIGSVDTTVFLITFAAIFNAMILLLWAYTLLGLVLMIALLTSKYLKRETIKKKAFVTKKARP
;
A
#
# COMPACT_ATOMS: atom_id res chain seq x y z
N MET A 1 -8.63 -23.78 23.89
CA MET A 1 -8.43 -22.52 23.16
C MET A 1 -9.59 -22.32 22.19
N LYS A 2 -10.24 -21.15 22.17
CA LYS A 2 -11.46 -20.91 21.37
C LYS A 2 -11.19 -20.74 19.86
N TYR A 3 -9.92 -20.61 19.47
CA TYR A 3 -9.46 -20.40 18.10
C TYR A 3 -8.27 -21.33 17.78
N THR A 4 -8.16 -21.79 16.54
CA THR A 4 -7.10 -22.69 16.08
C THR A 4 -6.31 -22.10 14.92
N LEU A 5 -5.03 -22.47 14.77
CA LEU A 5 -4.19 -22.04 13.63
C LEU A 5 -4.80 -22.41 12.27
N LYS A 6 -5.50 -23.55 12.20
CA LYS A 6 -6.18 -24.00 10.99
C LYS A 6 -7.25 -22.99 10.55
N GLN A 7 -8.11 -22.55 11.48
CA GLN A 7 -9.14 -21.56 11.20
C GLN A 7 -8.56 -20.22 10.75
N ILE A 8 -7.42 -19.79 11.32
CA ILE A 8 -6.77 -18.54 10.94
C ILE A 8 -6.19 -18.64 9.52
N LYS A 9 -5.50 -19.74 9.20
CA LYS A 9 -4.97 -19.98 7.86
C LYS A 9 -6.06 -20.06 6.79
N GLU A 10 -7.21 -20.66 7.11
CA GLU A 10 -8.38 -20.71 6.23
C GLU A 10 -9.04 -19.33 6.06
N ALA A 11 -8.91 -18.45 7.04
CA ALA A 11 -9.41 -17.08 6.96
C ALA A 11 -8.51 -16.15 6.13
N GLN A 12 -7.33 -16.56 5.67
CA GLN A 12 -6.47 -15.72 4.84
C GLN A 12 -7.08 -15.48 3.44
N PRO A 13 -6.93 -14.27 2.86
CA PRO A 13 -7.51 -13.96 1.56
C PRO A 13 -6.81 -14.73 0.44
N ALA A 14 -7.57 -15.06 -0.61
CA ALA A 14 -7.08 -15.86 -1.74
C ALA A 14 -6.15 -15.10 -2.71
N SER A 15 -6.26 -13.77 -2.75
CA SER A 15 -5.51 -12.89 -3.67
C SER A 15 -4.64 -11.91 -2.90
N GLU A 16 -3.41 -12.33 -2.61
CA GLU A 16 -2.39 -11.47 -2.01
C GLU A 16 -1.21 -11.28 -2.97
N THR A 17 -0.39 -10.27 -2.69
CA THR A 17 0.83 -10.07 -3.45
C THR A 17 1.80 -11.25 -3.26
N VAL A 18 2.70 -11.47 -4.23
CA VAL A 18 3.72 -12.54 -4.15
C VAL A 18 4.49 -12.46 -2.84
N PHE A 19 4.82 -11.25 -2.39
CA PHE A 19 5.64 -11.03 -1.19
C PHE A 19 4.91 -11.42 0.10
N SER A 20 3.64 -11.02 0.25
CA SER A 20 2.82 -11.44 1.39
C SER A 20 2.74 -12.97 1.47
N VAL A 21 2.54 -13.63 0.33
CA VAL A 21 2.45 -15.10 0.27
C VAL A 21 3.75 -15.79 0.69
N LEU A 22 4.91 -15.22 0.35
CA LEU A 22 6.20 -15.83 0.65
C LEU A 22 6.57 -15.73 2.13
N ILE A 23 6.40 -14.56 2.75
CA ILE A 23 6.92 -14.30 4.09
C ILE A 23 5.77 -14.20 5.11
N HIS A 24 4.97 -13.13 5.00
CA HIS A 24 4.03 -12.74 6.04
C HIS A 24 2.94 -13.77 6.28
N ARG A 25 2.43 -14.40 5.21
CA ARG A 25 1.36 -15.41 5.28
C ARG A 25 1.70 -16.62 6.16
N HIS A 26 2.98 -16.98 6.25
CA HIS A 26 3.42 -18.10 7.09
C HIS A 26 3.53 -17.70 8.55
N ILE A 27 3.78 -16.41 8.83
CA ILE A 27 4.12 -15.89 10.15
C ILE A 27 2.89 -15.28 10.84
N SER A 28 2.05 -14.54 10.11
CA SER A 28 0.88 -13.82 10.63
C SER A 28 -0.08 -14.70 11.45
N PRO A 29 -0.36 -15.98 11.08
CA PRO A 29 -1.33 -16.77 11.85
C PRO A 29 -0.93 -17.01 13.30
N TYR A 30 0.38 -17.07 13.58
CA TYR A 30 0.89 -17.26 14.93
C TYR A 30 0.64 -16.01 15.79
N PHE A 31 0.88 -14.82 15.24
CA PHE A 31 0.60 -13.56 15.93
C PHE A 31 -0.90 -13.32 16.08
N SER A 32 -1.70 -13.58 15.03
CA SER A 32 -3.16 -13.54 15.09
C SER A 32 -3.73 -14.46 16.17
N LEU A 33 -3.14 -15.64 16.37
CA LEU A 33 -3.54 -16.55 17.44
C LEU A 33 -3.31 -15.94 18.83
N ILE A 34 -2.18 -15.26 19.01
CA ILE A 34 -1.85 -14.55 20.26
C ILE A 34 -2.85 -13.41 20.48
N PHE A 35 -3.09 -12.57 19.47
CA PHE A 35 -4.05 -11.46 19.56
C PHE A 35 -5.48 -11.92 19.87
N LEU A 36 -5.95 -12.99 19.22
CA LEU A 36 -7.25 -13.61 19.50
C LEU A 36 -7.32 -14.17 20.93
N SER A 37 -6.24 -14.78 21.42
CA SER A 37 -6.16 -15.33 22.77
C SER A 37 -6.20 -14.22 23.83
N LEU A 38 -5.60 -13.07 23.53
CA LEU A 38 -5.60 -11.86 24.37
C LEU A 38 -6.87 -11.00 24.20
N ARG A 39 -7.83 -11.41 23.37
CA ARG A 39 -9.06 -10.67 23.06
C ARG A 39 -8.81 -9.26 22.50
N VAL A 40 -7.71 -9.07 21.79
CA VAL A 40 -7.37 -7.83 21.10
C VAL A 40 -8.31 -7.65 19.90
N THR A 41 -8.85 -6.44 19.71
CA THR A 41 -9.74 -6.14 18.58
C THR A 41 -8.94 -5.87 17.30
N PRO A 42 -9.50 -6.07 16.10
CA PRO A 42 -8.82 -5.78 14.83
C PRO A 42 -8.26 -4.36 14.78
N ASN A 43 -9.05 -3.36 15.16
CA ASN A 43 -8.61 -1.96 15.12
C ASN A 43 -7.42 -1.69 16.06
N MET A 44 -7.32 -2.38 17.20
CA MET A 44 -6.14 -2.26 18.07
C MET A 44 -4.89 -2.85 17.40
N VAL A 45 -5.04 -3.92 16.62
CA VAL A 45 -3.94 -4.49 15.83
C VAL A 45 -3.55 -3.52 14.70
N SER A 46 -4.51 -2.89 14.01
CA SER A 46 -4.24 -1.85 13.01
C SER A 46 -3.51 -0.64 13.65
N THR A 47 -3.92 -0.20 14.84
CA THR A 47 -3.22 0.87 15.56
C THR A 47 -1.80 0.45 15.95
N LEU A 48 -1.58 -0.81 16.34
CA LEU A 48 -0.24 -1.32 16.62
C LEU A 48 0.63 -1.29 15.35
N SER A 49 0.08 -1.75 14.22
CA SER A 49 0.69 -1.65 12.90
C SER A 49 1.10 -0.20 12.57
N LEU A 50 0.21 0.78 12.81
CA LEU A 50 0.53 2.21 12.66
C LEU A 50 1.71 2.64 13.52
N VAL A 51 1.72 2.30 14.82
CA VAL A 51 2.79 2.68 15.74
C VAL A 51 4.14 2.17 15.24
N PHE A 52 4.24 0.91 14.84
CA PHE A 52 5.47 0.34 14.29
C PHE A 52 5.91 1.06 13.00
N GLY A 53 4.96 1.41 12.12
CA GLY A 53 5.26 2.18 10.91
C GLY A 53 5.78 3.59 11.20
N LEU A 54 5.21 4.29 12.18
CA LEU A 54 5.68 5.62 12.59
C LEU A 54 7.07 5.56 13.22
N VAL A 55 7.32 4.57 14.08
CA VAL A 55 8.65 4.35 14.66
C VAL A 55 9.67 4.03 13.56
N ALA A 56 9.30 3.19 12.58
CA ALA A 56 10.15 2.91 11.42
C ALA A 56 10.54 4.20 10.66
N ALA A 57 9.56 5.08 10.41
CA ALA A 57 9.80 6.38 9.76
C ALA A 57 10.79 7.25 10.54
N VAL A 58 10.72 7.28 11.87
CA VAL A 58 11.69 7.98 12.72
C VAL A 58 13.09 7.39 12.54
N PHE A 59 13.22 6.06 12.52
CA PHE A 59 14.50 5.40 12.30
C PHE A 59 15.08 5.68 10.90
N PHE A 60 14.23 5.75 9.87
CA PHE A 60 14.67 6.17 8.53
C PHE A 60 15.20 7.60 8.52
N ALA A 61 14.61 8.50 9.32
CA ALA A 61 15.02 9.89 9.42
C ALA A 61 16.38 10.11 10.13
N VAL A 62 16.91 9.12 10.86
CA VAL A 62 18.17 9.29 11.62
C VAL A 62 19.38 9.53 10.73
N GLY A 63 19.39 8.99 9.51
CA GLY A 63 20.53 9.15 8.59
C GLY A 63 21.75 8.30 8.96
N SER A 64 21.54 7.06 9.41
CA SER A 64 22.62 6.07 9.56
C SER A 64 22.20 4.71 9.02
N TYR A 65 23.16 3.92 8.52
CA TYR A 65 22.86 2.58 7.98
C TYR A 65 22.25 1.65 9.03
N ARG A 66 22.73 1.70 10.29
CA ARG A 66 22.15 0.90 11.39
C ARG A 66 20.69 1.26 11.64
N ALA A 67 20.37 2.55 11.71
CA ALA A 67 19.01 3.01 11.88
C ALA A 67 18.13 2.64 10.67
N LEU A 68 18.69 2.69 9.46
CA LEU A 68 18.01 2.27 8.24
C LEU A 68 17.57 0.80 8.28
N ILE A 69 18.46 -0.09 8.72
CA ILE A 69 18.13 -1.52 8.87
C ILE A 69 17.08 -1.75 9.97
N ILE A 70 17.18 -1.04 11.10
CA ILE A 70 16.17 -1.11 12.17
C ILE A 70 14.80 -0.65 11.63
N GLY A 71 14.75 0.47 10.91
CA GLY A 71 13.54 0.96 10.28
C GLY A 71 12.96 -0.05 9.29
N ALA A 72 13.81 -0.73 8.50
CA ALA A 72 13.38 -1.75 7.55
C ALA A 72 12.75 -2.97 8.24
N VAL A 73 13.29 -3.41 9.36
CA VAL A 73 12.70 -4.48 10.18
C VAL A 73 11.37 -4.02 10.78
N LEU A 74 11.31 -2.81 11.32
CA LEU A 74 10.09 -2.28 11.95
C LEU A 74 8.95 -2.10 10.94
N ILE A 75 9.21 -1.63 9.72
CA ILE A 75 8.16 -1.48 8.70
C ILE A 75 7.67 -2.84 8.21
N GLN A 76 8.52 -3.88 8.21
CA GLN A 76 8.10 -5.25 7.92
C GLN A 76 7.23 -5.85 9.04
N LEU A 77 7.51 -5.50 10.30
CA LEU A 77 6.66 -5.86 11.44
C LEU A 77 5.32 -5.12 11.39
N ALA A 78 5.32 -3.84 10.99
CA ALA A 78 4.09 -3.10 10.76
C ALA A 78 3.20 -3.80 9.72
N LEU A 79 3.78 -4.21 8.59
CA LEU A 79 3.07 -4.98 7.55
C LEU A 79 2.57 -6.34 8.08
N LEU A 80 3.36 -7.03 8.91
CA LEU A 80 2.92 -8.27 9.53
C LEU A 80 1.67 -8.09 10.39
N PHE A 81 1.63 -7.03 11.21
CA PHE A 81 0.46 -6.75 12.06
C PHE A 81 -0.75 -6.31 11.25
N ASP A 82 -0.53 -5.65 10.12
CA ASP A 82 -1.56 -5.37 9.12
C ASP A 82 -2.27 -6.65 8.66
N HIS A 83 -1.51 -7.66 8.23
CA HIS A 83 -2.11 -8.94 7.85
C HIS A 83 -2.85 -9.61 9.01
N CYS A 84 -2.35 -9.42 10.24
CA CYS A 84 -2.99 -9.96 11.44
C CYS A 84 -4.35 -9.32 11.72
N ASP A 85 -4.54 -8.02 11.47
CA ASP A 85 -5.81 -7.35 11.79
C ASP A 85 -6.98 -7.93 10.96
N GLY A 86 -6.73 -8.23 9.69
CA GLY A 86 -7.71 -8.80 8.78
C GLY A 86 -8.00 -10.25 9.14
N GLU A 87 -6.98 -11.01 9.52
CA GLU A 87 -7.13 -12.37 10.03
C GLU A 87 -7.98 -12.39 11.30
N VAL A 88 -7.68 -11.52 12.27
CA VAL A 88 -8.44 -11.36 13.52
C VAL A 88 -9.87 -10.95 13.20
N ALA A 89 -10.09 -9.99 12.30
CA ALA A 89 -11.42 -9.52 11.91
C ALA A 89 -12.30 -10.63 11.31
N ARG A 90 -11.72 -11.48 10.45
CA ARG A 90 -12.44 -12.59 9.80
C ARG A 90 -12.72 -13.73 10.77
N VAL A 91 -11.75 -14.11 11.59
CA VAL A 91 -11.91 -15.23 12.54
C VAL A 91 -12.83 -14.85 13.70
N ALA A 92 -12.69 -13.65 14.26
CA ALA A 92 -13.53 -13.16 15.34
C ALA A 92 -14.90 -12.65 14.85
N LYS A 93 -15.13 -12.58 13.53
CA LYS A 93 -16.32 -11.98 12.90
C LYS A 93 -16.56 -10.53 13.35
N GLN A 94 -15.47 -9.78 13.49
CA GLN A 94 -15.46 -8.37 13.93
C GLN A 94 -15.17 -7.39 12.77
N GLY A 95 -15.27 -7.84 11.52
CA GLY A 95 -15.13 -6.98 10.34
C GLY A 95 -16.19 -5.88 10.31
N SER A 96 -15.78 -4.66 9.93
CA SER A 96 -16.69 -3.50 9.82
C SER A 96 -16.26 -2.57 8.68
N ARG A 97 -17.20 -1.75 8.17
CA ARG A 97 -16.89 -0.72 7.15
C ARG A 97 -15.92 0.32 7.68
N PHE A 98 -16.05 0.69 8.96
CA PHE A 98 -15.12 1.60 9.62
C PHE A 98 -13.71 0.98 9.70
N GLY A 99 -13.60 -0.28 10.11
CA GLY A 99 -12.31 -0.99 10.18
C GLY A 99 -11.61 -1.03 8.82
N ALA A 100 -12.32 -1.39 7.75
CA ALA A 100 -11.76 -1.39 6.40
C ALA A 100 -11.32 0.01 5.91
N TRP A 101 -12.03 1.07 6.30
CA TRP A 101 -11.61 2.44 6.03
C TRP A 101 -10.39 2.84 6.87
N TYR A 102 -10.37 2.47 8.15
CA TYR A 102 -9.30 2.79 9.10
C TYR A 102 -7.97 2.15 8.69
N ASP A 103 -8.01 0.88 8.31
CA ASP A 103 -6.90 0.12 7.72
C ASP A 103 -6.29 0.86 6.50
N GLY A 104 -7.13 1.19 5.52
CA GLY A 104 -6.69 1.95 4.35
C GLY A 104 -6.12 3.35 4.67
N VAL A 105 -6.58 4.03 5.73
CA VAL A 105 -6.00 5.30 6.17
C VAL A 105 -4.63 5.09 6.81
N ILE A 106 -4.49 4.07 7.68
CA ILE A 106 -3.22 3.73 8.32
C ILE A 106 -2.16 3.38 7.28
N ASP A 107 -2.50 2.62 6.25
CA ASP A 107 -1.61 2.31 5.12
C ASP A 107 -0.99 3.56 4.52
N ARG A 108 -1.84 4.56 4.22
CA ARG A 108 -1.38 5.82 3.63
C ARG A 108 -0.47 6.58 4.58
N ILE A 109 -0.83 6.66 5.86
CA ILE A 109 0.00 7.35 6.87
C ILE A 109 1.38 6.68 6.96
N ARG A 110 1.43 5.34 7.03
CA ARG A 110 2.70 4.58 7.09
C ARG A 110 3.55 4.80 5.84
N GLU A 111 2.95 4.73 4.65
CA GLU A 111 3.66 5.01 3.39
C GLU A 111 4.25 6.43 3.39
N TYR A 112 3.44 7.46 3.65
CA TYR A 112 3.87 8.86 3.56
C TYR A 112 4.95 9.21 4.57
N THR A 113 4.79 8.77 5.82
CA THR A 113 5.77 9.00 6.87
C THR A 113 7.08 8.26 6.60
N SER A 114 7.01 7.04 6.05
CA SER A 114 8.21 6.29 5.64
C SER A 114 9.00 7.03 4.56
N PHE A 115 8.34 7.50 3.49
CA PHE A 115 9.02 8.27 2.44
C PHE A 115 9.62 9.57 2.98
N LEU A 116 8.87 10.30 3.82
CA LEU A 116 9.36 11.52 4.48
C LEU A 116 10.62 11.24 5.30
N GLY A 117 10.60 10.18 6.12
CA GLY A 117 11.74 9.76 6.93
C GLY A 117 12.95 9.38 6.07
N ILE A 118 12.74 8.60 5.00
CA ILE A 118 13.80 8.22 4.06
C ILE A 118 14.42 9.46 3.40
N GLY A 119 13.59 10.38 2.90
CA GLY A 119 14.06 11.63 2.30
C GLY A 119 14.91 12.46 3.24
N LEU A 120 14.44 12.62 4.48
CA LEU A 120 15.17 13.34 5.52
C LEU A 120 16.48 12.65 5.89
N GLY A 121 16.48 11.33 6.09
CA GLY A 121 17.68 10.57 6.41
C GLY A 121 18.76 10.66 5.32
N VAL A 122 18.36 10.52 4.06
CA VAL A 122 19.30 10.67 2.92
C VAL A 122 19.83 12.10 2.82
N TYR A 123 18.97 13.11 3.05
CA TYR A 123 19.42 14.50 3.09
C TYR A 123 20.42 14.75 4.22
N LEU A 124 20.20 14.20 5.42
CA LEU A 124 21.10 14.40 6.56
C LEU A 124 22.49 13.83 6.30
N ILE A 125 22.60 12.72 5.56
CA ILE A 125 23.86 12.10 5.15
C ILE A 125 24.53 12.88 4.01
N THR A 126 23.77 13.18 2.94
CA THR A 126 24.34 13.69 1.68
C THR A 126 24.41 15.21 1.61
N LYS A 127 23.64 15.91 2.44
CA LYS A 127 23.34 17.35 2.39
C LYS A 127 22.77 17.84 1.04
N ASN A 128 22.34 16.92 0.18
CA ASN A 128 21.77 17.24 -1.12
C ASN A 128 20.24 17.38 -1.01
N PRO A 129 19.66 18.56 -1.28
CA PRO A 129 18.21 18.79 -1.17
C PRO A 129 17.39 17.94 -2.15
N LEU A 130 18.02 17.36 -3.18
CA LEU A 130 17.36 16.46 -4.13
C LEU A 130 16.62 15.31 -3.43
N ALA A 131 17.15 14.79 -2.32
CA ALA A 131 16.48 13.73 -1.56
C ALA A 131 15.10 14.16 -1.02
N LEU A 132 15.01 15.41 -0.53
CA LEU A 132 13.75 15.98 -0.03
C LEU A 132 12.78 16.23 -1.19
N ILE A 133 13.27 16.73 -2.32
CA ILE A 133 12.46 16.97 -3.52
C ILE A 133 11.87 15.66 -4.05
N LEU A 134 12.68 14.62 -4.19
CA LEU A 134 12.23 13.31 -4.65
C LEU A 134 11.25 12.67 -3.66
N SER A 135 11.51 12.79 -2.35
CA SER A 135 10.57 12.34 -1.33
C SER A 135 9.22 13.05 -1.42
N ALA A 136 9.22 14.38 -1.55
CA ALA A 136 7.99 15.16 -1.68
C ALA A 136 7.23 14.79 -2.98
N ALA A 137 7.95 14.62 -4.09
CA ALA A 137 7.37 14.19 -5.36
C ALA A 137 6.76 12.78 -5.27
N ALA A 138 7.44 11.82 -4.64
CA ALA A 138 6.92 10.48 -4.42
C ALA A 138 5.63 10.49 -3.58
N ILE A 139 5.61 11.24 -2.47
CA ILE A 139 4.40 11.39 -1.64
C ILE A 139 3.27 12.05 -2.42
N GLY A 140 3.55 13.12 -3.17
CA GLY A 140 2.58 13.79 -4.02
C GLY A 140 1.96 12.87 -5.08
N ASN A 141 2.78 12.05 -5.73
CA ASN A 141 2.31 11.05 -6.68
C ASN A 141 1.39 10.01 -6.02
N LEU A 142 1.77 9.47 -4.85
CA LEU A 142 0.96 8.49 -4.13
C LEU A 142 -0.39 9.06 -3.68
N LEU A 143 -0.40 10.30 -3.18
CA LEU A 143 -1.62 11.03 -2.83
C LEU A 143 -2.53 11.22 -4.04
N LEU A 144 -1.98 11.69 -5.16
CA LEU A 144 -2.76 11.99 -6.35
C LEU A 144 -3.31 10.72 -7.03
N ILE A 145 -2.52 9.64 -7.08
CA ILE A 145 -2.98 8.33 -7.54
C ILE A 145 -4.11 7.82 -6.65
N GLY A 146 -3.96 7.93 -5.32
CA GLY A 146 -5.00 7.56 -4.36
C GLY A 146 -6.29 8.37 -4.56
N TYR A 147 -6.15 9.69 -4.74
CA TYR A 147 -7.27 10.59 -4.98
C TYR A 147 -8.01 10.27 -6.29
N ILE A 148 -7.29 10.05 -7.39
CA ILE A 148 -7.89 9.66 -8.67
C ILE A 148 -8.67 8.35 -8.51
N ARG A 149 -8.09 7.34 -7.84
CA ARG A 149 -8.76 6.06 -7.59
C ARG A 149 -10.02 6.21 -6.73
N ALA A 150 -9.98 7.05 -5.70
CA ALA A 150 -11.10 7.29 -4.80
C ALA A 150 -12.25 8.08 -5.47
N THR A 151 -11.93 9.04 -6.33
CA THR A 151 -12.93 9.92 -6.96
C THR A 151 -13.53 9.35 -8.25
N THR A 152 -12.83 8.45 -8.92
CA THR A 152 -13.26 7.85 -10.19
C THR A 152 -14.68 7.23 -10.15
N PRO A 153 -15.06 6.40 -9.15
CA PRO A 153 -16.41 5.83 -9.08
C PRO A 153 -17.50 6.89 -9.04
N PHE A 154 -17.26 7.94 -8.26
CA PHE A 154 -18.22 9.00 -8.04
C PHE A 154 -18.41 9.82 -9.32
N LEU A 155 -17.30 10.14 -10.01
CA LEU A 155 -17.34 10.96 -11.23
C LEU A 155 -17.82 10.21 -12.47
N PHE A 156 -17.52 8.91 -12.58
CA PHE A 156 -17.83 8.11 -13.77
C PHE A 156 -18.98 7.12 -13.59
N SER A 157 -19.62 7.08 -12.41
CA SER A 157 -20.67 6.09 -12.06
C SER A 157 -20.24 4.65 -12.38
N GLU A 158 -18.94 4.37 -12.31
CA GLU A 158 -18.41 3.03 -12.53
C GLU A 158 -18.76 2.15 -11.33
N LYS A 159 -19.29 0.95 -11.59
CA LYS A 159 -19.38 -0.07 -10.54
C LYS A 159 -17.98 -0.30 -9.97
N VAL A 160 -17.87 -0.26 -8.65
CA VAL A 160 -16.61 -0.43 -7.90
C VAL A 160 -15.89 -1.73 -8.28
N GLU A 161 -16.62 -2.78 -8.66
CA GLU A 161 -16.06 -4.05 -9.14
C GLU A 161 -15.21 -3.93 -10.41
N ASN A 162 -15.55 -3.00 -11.31
CA ASN A 162 -14.79 -2.76 -12.55
C ASN A 162 -13.49 -1.98 -12.31
N MET A 163 -13.21 -1.56 -11.06
CA MET A 163 -11.98 -0.85 -10.70
C MET A 163 -10.85 -1.76 -10.21
N LYS A 164 -11.14 -3.03 -9.88
CA LYS A 164 -10.07 -3.99 -9.55
C LYS A 164 -9.16 -4.27 -10.75
N GLU A 165 -9.63 -3.96 -11.97
CA GLU A 165 -8.82 -4.00 -13.19
C GLU A 165 -7.85 -2.83 -13.23
N GLN A 166 -6.62 -3.06 -12.74
CA GLN A 166 -5.50 -2.15 -13.00
C GLN A 166 -5.05 -2.27 -14.48
N PRO A 167 -4.48 -1.20 -15.07
CA PRO A 167 -3.88 -1.28 -16.40
C PRO A 167 -2.88 -2.45 -16.48
N ALA A 168 -2.95 -3.25 -17.55
CA ALA A 168 -2.19 -4.50 -17.67
C ALA A 168 -0.67 -4.34 -17.48
N PHE A 169 -0.10 -3.17 -17.78
CA PHE A 169 1.34 -2.89 -17.60
C PHE A 169 1.75 -2.67 -16.13
N LEU A 170 0.81 -2.37 -15.22
CA LEU A 170 1.06 -2.35 -13.76
C LEU A 170 1.08 -3.74 -13.15
N ASN A 171 0.51 -4.72 -13.85
CA ASN A 171 0.51 -6.12 -13.47
C ASN A 171 1.80 -6.74 -14.02
N LEU A 172 2.93 -6.52 -13.33
CA LEU A 172 4.21 -7.13 -13.69
C LEU A 172 4.12 -8.68 -13.65
N SER A 173 3.20 -9.19 -12.82
CA SER A 173 2.64 -10.56 -12.86
C SER A 173 1.25 -10.56 -12.23
N ALA A 174 0.49 -11.66 -12.36
CA ALA A 174 -0.85 -11.83 -11.75
C ALA A 174 -0.92 -11.58 -10.23
N ARG A 175 0.23 -11.47 -9.56
CA ARG A 175 0.37 -11.29 -8.10
C ARG A 175 1.33 -10.15 -7.70
N MET A 176 1.90 -9.39 -8.64
CA MET A 176 2.71 -8.20 -8.32
C MET A 176 2.03 -6.96 -8.89
N HIS A 177 1.44 -6.19 -7.99
CA HIS A 177 0.79 -4.92 -8.31
C HIS A 177 1.71 -3.80 -7.83
N ILE A 178 2.35 -3.14 -8.79
CA ILE A 178 3.19 -1.96 -8.54
C ILE A 178 2.33 -0.89 -7.86
N GLY A 179 2.79 -0.39 -6.71
CA GLY A 179 2.06 0.58 -5.88
C GLY A 179 1.08 -0.02 -4.86
N SER A 180 1.14 -1.34 -4.60
CA SER A 180 0.57 -1.92 -3.38
C SER A 180 1.44 -1.62 -2.16
N VAL A 181 0.83 -1.65 -0.96
CA VAL A 181 1.52 -1.46 0.32
C VAL A 181 2.63 -2.51 0.47
N ASP A 182 2.32 -3.80 0.26
CA ASP A 182 3.26 -4.91 0.39
C ASP A 182 4.50 -4.74 -0.50
N THR A 183 4.28 -4.34 -1.76
CA THR A 183 5.38 -4.11 -2.71
C THR A 183 6.23 -2.92 -2.26
N THR A 184 5.60 -1.89 -1.69
CA THR A 184 6.30 -0.72 -1.18
C THR A 184 7.18 -1.03 0.01
N VAL A 185 6.65 -1.77 0.99
CA VAL A 185 7.43 -2.22 2.15
C VAL A 185 8.58 -3.14 1.71
N PHE A 186 8.34 -4.04 0.75
CA PHE A 186 9.40 -4.88 0.19
C PHE A 186 10.51 -4.05 -0.47
N LEU A 187 10.16 -3.09 -1.33
CA LEU A 187 11.13 -2.23 -2.00
C LEU A 187 11.90 -1.34 -1.02
N ILE A 188 11.24 -0.81 0.02
CA ILE A 188 11.91 -0.10 1.12
C ILE A 188 12.94 -1.01 1.79
N THR A 189 12.54 -2.23 2.13
CA THR A 189 13.42 -3.21 2.80
C THR A 189 14.62 -3.57 1.92
N PHE A 190 14.38 -3.85 0.63
CA PHE A 190 15.44 -4.15 -0.32
C PHE A 190 16.40 -2.97 -0.48
N ALA A 191 15.88 -1.76 -0.70
CA ALA A 191 16.70 -0.56 -0.78
C ALA A 191 17.49 -0.30 0.52
N ALA A 192 16.98 -0.69 1.68
CA ALA A 192 17.66 -0.52 2.96
C ALA A 192 18.89 -1.42 3.05
N ILE A 193 18.73 -2.70 2.68
CA ILE A 193 19.80 -3.69 2.70
C ILE A 193 20.98 -3.24 1.85
N PHE A 194 20.71 -2.76 0.63
CA PHE A 194 21.72 -2.30 -0.32
C PHE A 194 22.14 -0.84 -0.14
N ASN A 195 21.63 -0.14 0.89
CA ASN A 195 21.86 1.29 1.12
C ASN A 195 21.54 2.16 -0.13
N ALA A 196 20.51 1.77 -0.88
CA ALA A 196 20.13 2.32 -2.17
C ALA A 196 18.87 3.22 -2.08
N MET A 197 18.69 3.89 -0.94
CA MET A 197 17.48 4.68 -0.65
C MET A 197 17.20 5.80 -1.65
N ILE A 198 18.25 6.45 -2.17
CA ILE A 198 18.08 7.48 -3.20
C ILE A 198 17.51 6.90 -4.51
N LEU A 199 17.90 5.66 -4.87
CA LEU A 199 17.37 4.97 -6.05
C LEU A 199 15.89 4.60 -5.86
N LEU A 200 15.50 4.23 -4.65
CA LEU A 200 14.10 4.01 -4.30
C LEU A 200 13.26 5.28 -4.51
N LEU A 201 13.75 6.45 -4.04
CA LEU A 201 13.05 7.72 -4.22
C LEU A 201 12.90 8.11 -5.70
N TRP A 202 13.94 7.89 -6.50
CA TRP A 202 13.87 8.04 -7.96
C TRP A 202 12.84 7.10 -8.58
N ALA A 203 12.87 5.82 -8.22
CA ALA A 203 11.94 4.82 -8.74
C ALA A 203 10.49 5.22 -8.46
N TYR A 204 10.15 5.59 -7.23
CA TYR A 204 8.78 6.01 -6.88
C TYR A 204 8.36 7.32 -7.52
N THR A 205 9.29 8.25 -7.71
CA THR A 205 9.01 9.51 -8.41
C THR A 205 8.69 9.27 -9.88
N LEU A 206 9.58 8.58 -10.61
CA LEU A 206 9.41 8.33 -12.04
C LEU A 206 8.24 7.39 -12.33
N LEU A 207 8.15 6.29 -11.59
CA LEU A 207 7.07 5.33 -11.73
C LEU A 207 5.74 5.99 -11.39
N GLY A 208 5.65 6.73 -10.28
CA GLY A 208 4.45 7.48 -9.91
C GLY A 208 3.97 8.43 -11.01
N LEU A 209 4.88 9.15 -11.67
CA LEU A 209 4.54 10.02 -12.81
C LEU A 209 4.00 9.23 -14.00
N VAL A 210 4.68 8.14 -14.39
CA VAL A 210 4.24 7.26 -15.49
C VAL A 210 2.84 6.69 -15.19
N LEU A 211 2.63 6.21 -13.97
CA LEU A 211 1.34 5.67 -13.53
C LEU A 211 0.24 6.72 -13.57
N MET A 212 0.52 7.93 -13.10
CA MET A 212 -0.42 9.04 -13.13
C MET A 212 -0.83 9.40 -14.56
N ILE A 213 0.14 9.56 -15.46
CA ILE A 213 -0.12 9.87 -16.88
C ILE A 213 -0.96 8.76 -17.51
N ALA A 214 -0.63 7.50 -17.25
CA ALA A 214 -1.36 6.36 -17.80
C ALA A 214 -2.79 6.26 -17.27
N LEU A 215 -3.02 6.53 -15.97
CA LEU A 215 -4.36 6.57 -15.38
C LEU A 215 -5.21 7.69 -16.01
N LEU A 216 -4.66 8.91 -16.13
CA LEU A 216 -5.35 10.04 -16.74
C LEU A 216 -5.68 9.76 -18.21
N THR A 217 -4.71 9.24 -18.96
CA THR A 217 -4.88 8.89 -20.38
C THR A 217 -5.94 7.81 -20.56
N SER A 218 -5.93 6.77 -19.73
CA SER A 218 -6.94 5.70 -19.75
C SER A 218 -8.35 6.27 -19.53
N LYS A 219 -8.53 7.16 -18.55
CA LYS A 219 -9.84 7.78 -18.27
C LYS A 219 -10.27 8.73 -19.39
N TYR A 220 -9.35 9.49 -19.98
CA TYR A 220 -9.63 10.34 -21.12
C TYR A 220 -10.11 9.53 -22.35
N LEU A 221 -9.40 8.46 -22.71
CA LEU A 221 -9.75 7.61 -23.84
C LEU A 221 -11.10 6.89 -23.64
N LYS A 222 -11.38 6.46 -22.40
CA LYS A 222 -12.68 5.84 -22.07
C LYS A 222 -13.83 6.83 -22.24
N ARG A 223 -13.67 8.08 -21.79
CA ARG A 223 -14.64 9.16 -21.99
C ARG A 223 -14.92 9.41 -23.47
N GLU A 224 -13.89 9.51 -24.30
CA GLU A 224 -14.03 9.75 -25.75
C GLU A 224 -14.71 8.57 -26.46
N THR A 225 -14.43 7.33 -26.04
CA THR A 225 -15.11 6.14 -26.56
C THR A 225 -16.60 6.14 -26.24
N ILE A 226 -16.99 6.52 -25.02
CA ILE A 226 -18.40 6.62 -24.61
C ILE A 226 -19.12 7.72 -25.40
N LYS A 227 -18.50 8.90 -25.57
CA LYS A 227 -19.06 10.00 -26.38
C LYS A 227 -19.30 9.57 -27.84
N LYS A 228 -18.32 8.90 -28.46
CA LYS A 228 -18.46 8.40 -29.84
C LYS A 228 -19.63 7.42 -29.98
N LYS A 229 -19.77 6.46 -29.05
CA LYS A 229 -20.91 5.52 -29.03
C LYS A 229 -22.25 6.26 -28.89
N ALA A 230 -22.34 7.22 -27.97
CA ALA A 230 -23.56 8.01 -27.76
C ALA A 230 -23.95 8.85 -28.99
N PHE A 231 -22.97 9.42 -29.70
CA PHE A 231 -23.20 10.19 -30.93
C PHE A 231 -23.72 9.30 -32.07
N VAL A 232 -23.12 8.12 -32.29
CA VAL A 232 -23.59 7.15 -33.29
C VAL A 232 -25.02 6.70 -33.01
N THR A 233 -25.36 6.40 -31.75
CA THR A 233 -26.73 6.00 -31.38
C THR A 233 -27.76 7.12 -31.54
N LYS A 234 -27.37 8.40 -31.37
CA LYS A 234 -28.27 9.54 -31.62
C LYS A 234 -28.52 9.77 -33.10
N LYS A 235 -27.50 9.57 -33.95
CA LYS A 235 -27.63 9.72 -35.41
C LYS A 235 -28.40 8.55 -36.07
N ALA A 236 -28.51 7.42 -35.38
CA ALA A 236 -29.24 6.23 -35.83
C ALA A 236 -30.72 6.19 -35.39
N ARG A 237 -31.24 7.22 -34.70
CA ARG A 237 -32.67 7.37 -34.47
C ARG A 237 -33.28 8.20 -35.62
N PRO A 238 -34.23 7.64 -36.39
CA PRO A 238 -34.93 8.36 -37.45
C PRO A 238 -35.80 9.50 -36.92
#